data_AF-A0A7V4JPL2-F1
#
_entry.id   AF-A0A7V4JPL2-F1
#
_cell.length_a   1.000
_cell.length_b   1.000
_cell.length_c   1.000
_cell.angle_alpha   90.00
_cell.angle_beta   90.00
_cell.angle_gamma   90.00
#
_symmetry.space_group_name_H-M   'P 1'
#
loop_
_entity.id
_entity.type
_entity.pdbx_description
1 polymer ?
#
loop_
_entity_poly.entity_id
_entity_poly.type
_entity_poly.pdbx_seq_one_letter_code
_entity_poly.pdbx_strand_id
1 'polypeptide(L)'
;MREALLYEHLEDKKVKCNLCNHHCIIYPNQVGICGVRKNEEGILFSLVYGKIIAEHLDPIEKKPLYHFLPGSWSYSIATVGCNFRCSFCQNFEISQYPQIYG
;
A
#
# COMPACT_ATOMS: atom_id res chain seq x y z
N MET A 1 -0.86 9.18 11.09
CA MET A 1 -1.84 9.14 9.99
C MET A 1 -1.57 10.34 9.10
N ARG A 2 -1.60 10.22 7.77
CA ARG A 2 -1.34 11.34 6.84
C ARG A 2 -2.38 11.33 5.74
N GLU A 3 -2.93 12.49 5.39
CA GLU A 3 -3.88 12.61 4.28
C GLU A 3 -3.25 12.09 2.96
N ALA A 4 -4.05 11.39 2.18
CA ALA A 4 -3.70 10.89 0.86
C ALA A 4 -3.84 11.98 -0.20
N LEU A 5 -3.05 11.92 -1.27
CA LEU A 5 -2.98 13.02 -2.24
C LEU A 5 -3.91 12.86 -3.45
N LEU A 6 -4.26 11.62 -3.82
CA LEU A 6 -4.91 11.32 -5.09
C LEU A 6 -6.27 10.65 -4.86
N TYR A 7 -7.27 11.47 -4.55
CA TYR A 7 -8.65 11.05 -4.37
C TYR A 7 -9.63 12.17 -4.73
N GLU A 8 -10.88 11.81 -5.02
CA GLU A 8 -11.98 12.74 -5.26
C GLU A 8 -12.97 12.66 -4.09
N HIS A 9 -13.49 13.81 -3.66
CA HIS A 9 -14.65 13.84 -2.77
C HIS A 9 -15.92 13.51 -3.57
N LEU A 10 -16.79 12.71 -2.98
CA LEU A 10 -18.09 12.37 -3.51
C LEU A 10 -19.19 12.79 -2.51
N GLU A 11 -20.45 12.63 -2.92
CA GLU A 11 -21.62 12.85 -2.06
C GLU A 11 -21.60 11.92 -0.82
N ASP A 12 -22.32 12.33 0.23
CA ASP A 12 -22.42 11.61 1.52
C ASP A 12 -21.06 11.34 2.19
N LYS A 13 -20.10 12.25 2.02
CA LYS A 13 -18.72 12.11 2.54
C LYS A 13 -18.01 10.84 2.03
N LYS A 14 -18.45 10.25 0.92
CA LYS A 14 -17.71 9.16 0.26
C LYS A 14 -16.48 9.75 -0.42
N VAL A 15 -15.48 8.91 -0.69
CA VAL A 15 -14.30 9.29 -1.47
C VAL A 15 -14.01 8.26 -2.54
N LYS A 16 -13.54 8.69 -3.70
CA LYS A 16 -13.00 7.81 -4.74
C LYS A 16 -11.48 7.87 -4.70
N CYS A 17 -10.85 6.79 -4.25
CA CYS A 17 -9.40 6.69 -4.17
C CYS A 17 -8.80 6.38 -5.55
N ASN A 18 -7.93 7.25 -6.06
CA ASN A 18 -7.29 7.10 -7.37
C ASN A 18 -5.80 6.69 -7.27
N LEU A 19 -5.34 6.24 -6.10
CA LEU A 19 -3.95 5.85 -5.85
C LEU A 19 -3.51 4.54 -6.54
N CYS A 20 -4.46 3.71 -6.95
CA CYS A 20 -4.17 2.48 -7.66
C CYS A 20 -5.33 2.13 -8.61
N ASN A 21 -5.11 1.13 -9.46
CA ASN A 21 -6.01 0.74 -10.54
C ASN A 21 -7.41 0.23 -10.10
N HIS A 22 -7.64 0.05 -8.79
CA HIS A 22 -8.93 -0.41 -8.28
C HIS A 22 -9.96 0.71 -8.12
N HIS A 23 -9.52 1.98 -8.09
CA HIS A 23 -10.42 3.14 -8.00
C HIS A 23 -11.51 3.03 -6.91
N CYS A 24 -11.17 2.52 -5.73
CA CYS A 24 -12.16 2.19 -4.70
C CYS A 24 -13.01 3.40 -4.31
N ILE A 25 -14.33 3.23 -4.27
CA ILE A 25 -15.24 4.14 -3.56
C ILE A 25 -15.28 3.69 -2.10
N ILE A 26 -14.87 4.57 -1.20
CA ILE A 26 -14.72 4.28 0.23
C ILE A 26 -15.73 5.13 0.99
N TYR A 27 -16.63 4.46 1.70
CA TYR A 27 -17.65 5.10 2.55
C TYR A 27 -17.03 5.70 3.81
N PRO A 28 -17.70 6.66 4.47
CA PRO A 28 -17.22 7.21 5.73
C PRO A 28 -16.88 6.11 6.75
N ASN A 29 -15.75 6.26 7.42
CA ASN A 29 -15.21 5.33 8.42
C ASN A 29 -14.86 3.93 7.90
N GLN A 30 -14.83 3.73 6.57
CA GLN A 30 -14.42 2.48 5.93
C GLN A 30 -12.99 2.57 5.39
N VAL A 31 -12.44 1.40 5.03
CA VAL A 31 -11.15 1.26 4.36
C VAL A 31 -11.31 0.75 2.92
N GLY A 32 -10.38 1.14 2.05
CA GLY A 32 -10.26 0.55 0.72
C GLY A 32 -9.76 -0.89 0.79
N ILE A 33 -9.78 -1.61 -0.33
CA ILE A 33 -9.44 -3.05 -0.38
C ILE A 33 -8.03 -3.37 0.12
N CYS A 34 -7.11 -2.41 0.04
CA CYS A 34 -5.74 -2.53 0.54
C CYS A 34 -5.64 -2.47 2.07
N GLY A 35 -6.73 -2.14 2.78
CA GLY A 35 -6.79 -2.09 4.25
C GLY A 35 -6.06 -0.91 4.90
N VAL A 36 -5.34 -0.10 4.11
CA VAL A 36 -4.46 0.96 4.63
C VAL A 36 -4.86 2.37 4.23
N ARG A 37 -5.93 2.49 3.43
CA ARG A 37 -6.53 3.77 3.02
C ARG A 37 -7.90 3.87 3.67
N LYS A 38 -8.04 4.78 4.64
CA LYS A 38 -9.28 4.96 5.41
C LYS A 38 -9.92 6.28 5.05
N ASN A 39 -11.21 6.28 4.79
CA ASN A 39 -11.98 7.52 4.71
C ASN A 39 -12.42 7.91 6.13
N GLU A 40 -11.94 9.04 6.63
CA GLU A 40 -12.44 9.65 7.86
C GLU A 40 -13.26 10.89 7.48
N GLU A 41 -14.58 10.78 7.59
CA GLU A 41 -15.54 11.87 7.38
C GLU A 41 -15.39 12.65 6.07
N GLY A 42 -15.00 11.97 4.98
CA GLY A 42 -14.83 12.57 3.66
C GLY A 42 -13.38 12.88 3.30
N ILE A 43 -12.43 12.64 4.20
CA ILE A 43 -11.00 12.85 3.97
C ILE A 43 -10.30 11.49 3.92
N LEU A 44 -9.55 11.23 2.86
CA LEU A 44 -8.83 9.97 2.70
C LEU A 44 -7.47 10.02 3.40
N PHE A 45 -7.24 9.11 4.33
CA PHE A 45 -5.99 8.99 5.08
C PHE A 45 -5.20 7.71 4.78
N SER A 46 -3.88 7.83 4.82
CA SER A 46 -2.93 6.72 4.95
C SER A 46 -2.78 6.31 6.41
N LEU A 47 -3.09 5.06 6.71
CA LEU A 47 -2.89 4.47 8.05
C LEU A 47 -1.43 4.07 8.32
N VAL A 48 -0.66 3.94 7.24
CA VAL A 48 0.70 3.37 7.24
C VAL A 48 1.80 4.36 6.86
N TYR A 49 1.46 5.65 6.74
CA TYR A 49 2.49 6.67 6.49
C TYR A 49 3.54 6.69 7.61
N GLY A 50 4.82 6.56 7.24
CA GLY A 50 5.94 6.52 8.19
C GLY A 50 6.05 5.22 9.01
N LYS A 51 5.30 4.16 8.66
CA LYS A 51 5.34 2.87 9.35
C LYS A 51 5.87 1.79 8.43
N ILE A 52 7.10 1.35 8.69
CA ILE A 52 7.76 0.26 7.96
C ILE A 52 7.59 -1.06 8.71
N ILE A 53 7.54 -2.16 7.97
CA ILE A 53 7.53 -3.52 8.53
C ILE A 53 8.73 -4.36 8.08
N ALA A 54 9.50 -3.86 7.11
CA ALA A 54 10.72 -4.48 6.64
C ALA A 54 11.66 -3.41 6.07
N GLU A 55 12.95 -3.59 6.35
CA GLU A 55 14.06 -2.86 5.72
C GLU A 55 15.20 -3.85 5.42
N HIS A 56 15.78 -3.75 4.22
CA HIS A 56 16.86 -4.65 3.81
C HIS A 56 17.87 -3.94 2.90
N LEU A 57 19.16 -4.23 3.14
CA LEU A 57 20.26 -3.98 2.22
C LEU A 57 20.58 -5.30 1.51
N ASP A 58 20.28 -5.37 0.21
CA ASP A 58 20.49 -6.56 -0.61
C ASP A 58 21.33 -6.22 -1.85
N PRO A 59 22.16 -7.13 -2.37
CA PRO A 59 22.74 -6.99 -3.70
C PRO A 59 21.66 -6.78 -4.77
N ILE A 60 21.93 -5.96 -5.78
CA ILE A 60 20.96 -5.63 -6.83
C ILE A 60 20.48 -6.87 -7.60
N GLU A 61 21.28 -7.94 -7.64
CA GLU A 61 20.99 -9.22 -8.30
C GLU A 61 19.78 -9.95 -7.70
N LYS A 62 19.37 -9.62 -6.46
CA LYS A 62 18.15 -10.15 -5.86
C LYS A 62 16.88 -9.53 -6.49
N LYS A 63 16.99 -8.35 -7.10
CA LYS A 63 15.85 -7.64 -7.69
C LYS A 63 15.60 -8.17 -9.11
N PRO A 64 14.34 -8.20 -9.58
CA PRO A 64 13.99 -8.70 -10.90
C PRO A 64 14.34 -7.70 -12.01
N LEU A 65 15.61 -7.29 -12.10
CA LEU A 65 16.14 -6.32 -13.05
C LEU A 65 17.30 -6.95 -13.83
N TYR A 66 17.16 -7.02 -15.16
CA TYR A 66 18.20 -7.61 -16.01
C TYR A 66 19.35 -6.64 -16.24
N HIS A 67 20.57 -7.06 -15.87
CA HIS A 67 21.81 -6.31 -16.09
C HIS A 67 21.75 -4.84 -15.62
N PHE A 68 21.15 -4.62 -14.45
CA PHE A 68 21.02 -3.30 -13.85
C PHE A 68 22.04 -3.12 -12.73
N LEU A 69 23.05 -2.27 -12.98
CA LEU A 69 24.12 -1.89 -12.03
C LEU A 69 24.79 -3.07 -11.28
N PRO A 70 25.39 -4.07 -11.97
CA PRO A 70 25.95 -5.26 -11.31
C PRO A 70 26.92 -4.96 -10.16
N GLY A 71 26.84 -5.76 -9.09
CA GLY A 71 27.67 -5.63 -7.88
C GLY A 71 27.28 -4.47 -6.95
N SER A 72 26.27 -3.68 -7.31
CA SER A 72 25.76 -2.61 -6.46
C SER A 72 24.79 -3.10 -5.38
N TRP A 73 24.51 -2.22 -4.41
CA TRP A 73 23.56 -2.46 -3.34
C TRP A 73 22.22 -1.80 -3.62
N SER A 74 21.16 -2.43 -3.13
CA SER A 74 19.81 -1.89 -3.11
C SER A 74 19.32 -1.74 -1.67
N TYR A 75 18.66 -0.61 -1.39
CA TYR A 75 17.98 -0.39 -0.12
C TYR A 75 16.47 -0.51 -0.33
N SER A 76 15.84 -1.47 0.34
CA SER A 76 14.41 -1.75 0.21
C SER A 76 13.70 -1.50 1.52
N ILE A 77 12.58 -0.78 1.47
CA ILE A 77 11.67 -0.59 2.59
C ILE A 77 10.25 -0.98 2.17
N ALA A 78 9.47 -1.52 3.10
CA ALA A 78 8.09 -1.93 2.82
C ALA A 78 7.15 -1.60 3.98
N THR A 79 5.87 -1.49 3.63
CA THR A 79 4.74 -1.40 4.56
C THR A 79 3.70 -2.46 4.22
N VAL A 80 2.68 -2.61 5.07
CA VAL A 80 1.59 -3.58 4.87
C VAL A 80 0.54 -3.07 3.87
N GLY A 81 -0.36 -3.96 3.41
CA GLY A 81 -1.55 -3.57 2.66
C GLY A 81 -1.34 -3.49 1.15
N CYS A 82 -0.85 -4.58 0.56
CA CYS A 82 -0.78 -4.69 -0.89
C CYS A 82 -2.19 -4.75 -1.50
N ASN A 83 -2.40 -4.01 -2.58
CA ASN A 83 -3.66 -4.01 -3.34
C ASN A 83 -3.77 -5.19 -4.33
N PHE A 84 -2.79 -6.10 -4.35
CA PHE A 84 -2.80 -7.36 -5.10
C PHE A 84 -2.99 -8.53 -4.14
N ARG A 85 -3.47 -9.66 -4.68
CA ARG A 85 -3.70 -10.92 -3.95
C ARG A 85 -3.01 -12.09 -4.67
N CYS A 86 -1.71 -11.95 -4.90
CA CYS A 86 -0.95 -12.95 -5.65
C CYS A 86 -0.85 -14.27 -4.87
N SER A 87 -1.28 -15.39 -5.46
CA SER A 87 -1.22 -16.72 -4.83
C SER A 87 0.20 -17.21 -4.54
N PHE A 88 1.20 -16.65 -5.22
CA PHE A 88 2.62 -16.99 -5.12
C PHE A 88 3.44 -15.84 -4.51
N CYS A 89 2.82 -14.97 -3.71
CA CYS A 89 3.54 -13.87 -3.08
C CYS A 89 4.52 -14.38 -2.02
N GLN A 90 5.82 -14.17 -2.23
CA GLN A 90 6.85 -14.47 -1.22
C GLN A 90 6.69 -13.62 0.05
N ASN A 91 6.06 -12.45 -0.07
CA ASN A 91 5.79 -11.52 1.03
C ASN A 91 4.33 -11.59 1.51
N PHE A 92 3.64 -12.72 1.30
CA PHE A 92 2.20 -12.86 1.53
C PHE A 92 1.78 -12.35 2.91
N GLU A 93 2.44 -12.84 3.97
CA GLU A 93 2.09 -12.56 5.36
C GLU A 93 2.05 -11.06 5.65
N ILE A 94 3.11 -10.32 5.28
CA ILE A 94 3.18 -8.87 5.48
C ILE A 94 2.29 -8.09 4.48
N SER A 95 2.13 -8.59 3.26
CA SER A 95 1.36 -7.92 2.22
C SER A 95 -0.14 -7.93 2.51
N GLN A 96 -0.64 -9.05 3.06
CA GLN A 96 -2.05 -9.30 3.34
C GLN A 96 -2.41 -9.11 4.82
N TYR A 97 -1.45 -8.72 5.66
CA TYR A 97 -1.64 -8.55 7.11
C TYR A 97 -2.94 -7.78 7.46
N PRO A 98 -3.25 -6.61 6.84
CA PRO A 98 -4.44 -5.85 7.19
C PRO A 98 -5.76 -6.56 6.84
N GLN A 99 -5.76 -7.49 5.89
CA GLN A 99 -6.96 -8.23 5.48
C GLN A 99 -7.18 -9.48 6.32
N ILE A 100 -6.09 -10.06 6.85
CA ILE A 100 -6.15 -11.32 7.60
C ILE A 100 -6.32 -11.05 9.10
N TYR A 101 -5.68 -10.00 9.62
CA TYR A 101 -5.60 -9.72 11.06
C TYR A 101 -6.09 -8.32 11.45
N GLY A 102 -6.44 -7.46 10.48
CA GLY A 102 -6.77 -6.05 10.68
C GLY A 102 -8.24 -5.72 10.71
#